data_AF-A0A2E3GLI1-F1
#
_entry.id   AF-A0A2E3GLI1-F1
#
_cell.length_a   1.000
_cell.length_b   1.000
_cell.length_c   1.000
_cell.angle_alpha   90.00
_cell.angle_beta   90.00
_cell.angle_gamma   90.00
#
_symmetry.space_group_name_H-M   'P 1'
#
loop_
_entity.id
_entity.type
_entity.pdbx_description
1 polymer ?
#
loop_
_entity_poly.entity_id
_entity_poly.type
_entity_poly.pdbx_seq_one_letter_code
_entity_poly.pdbx_strand_id
1 'polypeptide(L)'
;MITTHYKTYVSVSSDDDKMRYILGRQGKNTLFVVGLNPSSANEKKLDPTTRIIEKIALNHGYDGWYIVNLYPLRCAKPSNLPKRRKVDVYTRNLVFIKEYLVNNCQSVGAVCLGWGNHIDHYPYLKEARDAILAVLTHYDFPWLCLGVTKAGHPIHPSPLSINTRFGGPNKAALMTYSGSSEND
;
A
#
# COMPACT_ATOMS: atom_id res chain seq x y z
N MET A 1 31.81 -7.55 9.47
CA MET A 1 30.94 -6.79 10.39
C MET A 1 29.52 -7.31 10.23
N ILE A 2 28.96 -7.93 11.26
CA ILE A 2 27.58 -8.43 11.24
C ILE A 2 26.70 -7.27 11.71
N THR A 3 26.11 -6.52 10.78
CA THR A 3 25.12 -5.51 11.12
C THR A 3 23.82 -6.22 11.44
N THR A 4 23.59 -6.52 12.72
CA THR A 4 22.32 -7.04 13.20
C THR A 4 21.27 -5.93 13.10
N HIS A 5 20.65 -5.78 11.93
CA HIS A 5 19.47 -4.94 11.79
C HIS A 5 18.33 -5.61 12.55
N TYR A 6 18.03 -5.15 13.77
CA TYR A 6 16.76 -5.50 14.41
C TYR A 6 15.64 -5.11 13.42
N LYS A 7 14.98 -6.12 12.86
CA LYS A 7 13.85 -5.94 11.94
C LYS A 7 12.66 -5.42 12.74
N THR A 8 12.62 -4.12 12.99
CA THR A 8 11.48 -3.52 13.67
C THR A 8 10.37 -3.36 12.65
N TYR A 9 9.47 -4.33 12.62
CA TYR A 9 8.19 -4.16 11.96
C TYR A 9 7.32 -3.25 12.80
N VAL A 10 6.63 -2.32 12.14
CA VAL A 10 5.70 -1.38 12.75
C VAL A 10 4.31 -1.71 12.23
N SER A 11 3.33 -1.72 13.12
CA SER A 11 1.91 -1.86 12.80
C SER A 11 1.14 -0.91 13.70
N VAL A 12 0.28 -0.07 13.12
CA VAL A 12 -0.65 0.77 13.88
C VAL A 12 -2.06 0.37 13.53
N SER A 13 -2.84 0.01 14.55
CA SER A 13 -4.21 -0.49 14.42
C SER A 13 -5.12 0.17 15.45
N SER A 14 -6.45 0.04 15.26
CA SER A 14 -7.42 0.39 16.30
C SER A 14 -7.27 -0.53 17.53
N ASP A 15 -7.77 -0.08 18.67
CA ASP A 15 -7.70 -0.83 19.95
C ASP A 15 -8.31 -2.24 19.85
N ASP A 16 -9.33 -2.41 19.00
CA ASP A 16 -9.98 -3.70 18.74
C ASP A 16 -9.34 -4.51 17.60
N ASP A 17 -8.20 -4.06 17.08
CA ASP A 17 -7.44 -4.60 15.93
C ASP A 17 -8.25 -4.78 14.64
N LYS A 18 -9.46 -4.20 14.53
CA LYS A 18 -10.26 -4.32 13.30
C LYS A 18 -9.77 -3.42 12.18
N MET A 19 -9.21 -2.26 12.51
CA MET A 19 -8.70 -1.29 11.56
C MET A 19 -7.18 -1.29 11.63
N ARG A 20 -6.49 -1.50 10.50
CA ARG A 20 -5.04 -1.37 10.39
C ARG A 20 -4.71 -0.18 9.51
N TYR A 21 -4.11 0.83 10.10
CA TYR A 21 -3.77 2.08 9.41
C TYR A 21 -2.46 1.96 8.63
N ILE A 22 -1.47 1.27 9.20
CA ILE A 22 -0.19 1.01 8.52
C ILE A 22 0.42 -0.30 9.01
N LEU A 23 1.20 -0.93 8.14
CA LEU A 23 2.11 -2.02 8.47
C LEU A 23 3.38 -1.85 7.65
N GLY A 24 4.55 -2.15 8.20
CA GLY A 24 5.77 -2.12 7.42
C GLY A 24 7.01 -2.44 8.21
N ARG A 25 8.15 -2.29 7.54
CA ARG A 25 9.48 -2.37 8.13
C ARG A 25 10.17 -1.03 7.92
N GLN A 26 10.63 -0.43 9.01
CA GLN A 26 11.30 0.86 8.96
C GLN A 26 12.60 0.81 8.14
N GLY A 27 12.88 1.90 7.43
CA GLY A 27 14.08 2.13 6.64
C GLY A 27 14.33 3.64 6.45
N LYS A 28 15.45 4.01 5.84
CA LYS A 28 15.78 5.39 5.47
C LYS A 28 15.36 5.74 4.04
N ASN A 29 15.20 4.73 3.19
CA ASN A 29 14.72 4.81 1.82
C ASN A 29 13.57 3.81 1.65
N THR A 30 12.35 4.28 1.80
CA THR A 30 11.17 3.44 1.99
C THR A 30 10.26 3.43 0.78
N LEU A 31 9.85 2.24 0.35
CA LEU A 31 8.76 2.06 -0.61
C LEU A 31 7.41 2.17 0.11
N PHE A 32 6.64 3.23 -0.17
CA PHE A 32 5.34 3.48 0.43
C PHE A 32 4.21 2.93 -0.45
N VAL A 33 3.60 1.82 -0.05
CA VAL A 33 2.60 1.09 -0.85
C VAL A 33 1.18 1.51 -0.49
N VAL A 34 0.36 1.78 -1.51
CA VAL A 34 -1.08 2.02 -1.36
C VAL A 34 -1.86 0.80 -1.86
N GLY A 35 -2.34 -0.01 -0.91
CA GLY A 35 -3.17 -1.18 -1.15
C GLY A 35 -4.67 -0.89 -1.04
N LEU A 36 -5.50 -1.91 -1.26
CA LEU A 36 -6.96 -1.77 -1.18
C LEU A 36 -7.47 -1.79 0.27
N ASN A 37 -7.20 -2.89 0.97
CA ASN A 37 -7.60 -3.09 2.36
C ASN A 37 -6.65 -4.11 3.04
N PRO A 38 -6.46 -4.01 4.37
CA PRO A 38 -5.71 -4.98 5.13
C PRO A 38 -6.29 -6.39 5.07
N SER A 39 -5.42 -7.40 5.11
CA SER A 39 -5.77 -8.79 5.41
C SER A 39 -5.27 -9.14 6.83
N SER A 40 -4.66 -10.32 7.03
CA SER A 40 -4.28 -10.86 8.34
C SER A 40 -2.88 -10.49 8.82
N ALA A 41 -2.02 -9.86 8.01
CA ALA A 41 -0.65 -9.53 8.45
C ALA A 41 -0.59 -8.54 9.62
N ASN A 42 0.39 -8.73 10.50
CA ASN A 42 0.74 -7.82 11.58
C ASN A 42 2.27 -7.80 11.77
N GLU A 43 2.74 -7.04 12.76
CA GLU A 43 4.17 -6.85 13.07
C GLU A 43 4.89 -8.14 13.48
N LYS A 44 4.17 -9.16 13.95
CA LYS A 44 4.73 -10.47 14.32
C LYS A 44 4.74 -11.46 13.15
N LYS A 45 3.78 -11.34 12.24
CA LYS A 45 3.56 -12.28 11.15
C LYS A 45 3.11 -11.59 9.87
N LEU A 46 4.02 -11.53 8.90
CA LEU A 46 3.71 -11.12 7.54
C LEU A 46 2.87 -12.17 6.80
N ASP A 47 1.89 -11.70 6.04
CA ASP A 47 1.08 -12.47 5.10
C ASP A 47 1.79 -12.59 3.73
N PRO A 48 1.26 -13.39 2.78
CA PRO A 48 1.91 -13.55 1.49
C PRO A 48 2.09 -12.26 0.68
N THR A 49 1.16 -11.31 0.77
CA THR A 49 1.22 -10.02 0.06
C THR A 49 2.34 -9.15 0.62
N THR A 50 2.42 -9.02 1.94
CA THR A 50 3.43 -8.20 2.62
C THR A 50 4.84 -8.78 2.50
N ARG A 51 4.99 -10.11 2.46
CA ARG A 51 6.27 -10.76 2.11
C ARG A 51 6.72 -10.46 0.68
N ILE A 52 5.76 -10.35 -0.25
CA ILE A 52 6.04 -9.97 -1.64
C ILE A 52 6.45 -8.50 -1.73
N ILE A 53 5.72 -7.60 -1.06
CA ILE A 53 6.07 -6.18 -0.98
C ILE A 53 7.49 -6.02 -0.43
N GLU A 54 7.83 -6.72 0.67
CA GLU A 54 9.18 -6.67 1.22
C GLU A 54 10.24 -7.10 0.22
N LYS A 55 10.01 -8.21 -0.50
CA LYS A 55 10.94 -8.68 -1.53
C LYS A 55 11.08 -7.68 -2.67
N ILE A 56 9.97 -7.12 -3.16
CA ILE A 56 9.99 -6.11 -4.23
C ILE A 56 10.76 -4.88 -3.78
N ALA A 57 10.50 -4.37 -2.57
CA ALA A 57 11.20 -3.22 -2.00
C ALA A 57 12.73 -3.46 -1.96
N LEU A 58 13.15 -4.58 -1.37
CA LEU A 58 14.57 -4.95 -1.27
C LEU A 58 15.23 -5.11 -2.66
N ASN A 59 14.55 -5.74 -3.61
CA ASN A 59 15.06 -5.96 -4.97
C ASN A 59 15.24 -4.66 -5.77
N HIS A 60 14.61 -3.56 -5.34
CA HIS A 60 14.70 -2.24 -5.98
C HIS A 60 15.49 -1.23 -5.13
N GLY A 61 16.27 -1.68 -4.15
CA GLY A 61 17.16 -0.83 -3.36
C GLY A 61 16.48 -0.02 -2.24
N TYR A 62 15.21 -0.32 -1.92
CA TYR A 62 14.55 0.24 -0.75
C TYR A 62 14.91 -0.57 0.49
N ASP A 63 15.39 0.12 1.53
CA ASP A 63 15.77 -0.51 2.79
C ASP A 63 14.60 -0.58 3.79
N GLY A 64 13.44 0.01 3.45
CA GLY A 64 12.19 -0.03 4.19
C GLY A 64 10.97 -0.17 3.28
N TRP A 65 9.84 -0.53 3.86
CA TRP A 65 8.55 -0.53 3.17
C TRP A 65 7.42 -0.26 4.16
N TYR A 66 6.39 0.44 3.72
CA TYR A 66 5.13 0.56 4.44
C TYR A 66 3.96 0.26 3.50
N ILE A 67 2.87 -0.28 4.04
CA ILE A 67 1.59 -0.38 3.33
C ILE A 67 0.50 0.33 4.12
N VAL A 68 -0.12 1.31 3.48
CA VAL A 68 -1.41 1.88 3.86
C VAL A 68 -2.48 1.40 2.89
N ASN A 69 -3.75 1.60 3.21
CA ASN A 69 -4.83 1.06 2.40
C ASN A 69 -5.93 2.11 2.17
N LEU A 70 -6.64 1.98 1.04
CA LEU A 70 -7.81 2.81 0.74
C LEU A 70 -8.87 2.71 1.84
N TYR A 71 -9.03 1.53 2.43
CA TYR A 71 -9.90 1.33 3.57
C TYR A 71 -9.21 0.48 4.64
N PRO A 72 -9.18 0.89 5.93
CA PRO A 72 -8.32 0.26 6.94
C PRO A 72 -8.90 -1.02 7.53
N LEU A 73 -10.13 -1.40 7.20
CA LEU A 73 -10.76 -2.61 7.77
C LEU A 73 -10.02 -3.87 7.35
N ARG A 74 -9.56 -4.66 8.33
CA ARG A 74 -9.03 -6.01 8.12
C ARG A 74 -10.12 -6.91 7.55
N CYS A 75 -9.93 -7.34 6.31
CA CYS A 75 -10.89 -8.15 5.57
C CYS A 75 -10.17 -8.98 4.49
N ALA A 76 -10.04 -10.29 4.70
CA ALA A 76 -9.29 -11.14 3.76
C ALA A 76 -9.89 -11.19 2.34
N LYS A 77 -11.21 -10.98 2.21
CA LYS A 77 -11.93 -10.96 0.93
C LYS A 77 -12.50 -9.56 0.70
N PRO A 78 -12.01 -8.78 -0.28
CA PRO A 78 -12.52 -7.43 -0.54
C PRO A 78 -14.03 -7.36 -0.83
N SER A 79 -14.63 -8.44 -1.33
CA SER A 79 -16.09 -8.55 -1.50
C SER A 79 -16.87 -8.40 -0.18
N ASN A 80 -16.24 -8.71 0.96
CA ASN A 80 -16.87 -8.65 2.28
C ASN A 80 -16.67 -7.29 2.96
N LEU A 81 -16.05 -6.32 2.29
CA LEU A 81 -16.04 -4.93 2.76
C LEU A 81 -17.48 -4.39 2.81
N PRO A 82 -17.77 -3.42 3.71
CA PRO A 82 -19.11 -2.87 3.83
C PRO A 82 -19.50 -2.14 2.54
N LYS A 83 -20.77 -2.28 2.11
CA LYS A 83 -21.26 -1.62 0.89
C LYS A 83 -21.19 -0.09 0.91
N ARG A 84 -21.09 0.50 2.11
CA ARG A 84 -20.95 1.93 2.36
C ARG A 84 -19.81 2.14 3.36
N ARG A 85 -19.02 3.20 3.17
CA ARG A 85 -18.01 3.59 4.17
C ARG A 85 -18.70 4.02 5.47
N LYS A 86 -18.04 3.73 6.60
CA LYS A 86 -18.31 4.46 7.84
C LYS A 86 -17.48 5.74 7.83
N VAL A 87 -18.11 6.88 8.10
CA VAL A 87 -17.48 8.20 7.99
C VAL A 87 -16.29 8.32 8.94
N ASP A 88 -16.45 7.90 10.19
CA ASP A 88 -15.40 7.89 11.21
C ASP A 88 -14.19 7.04 10.80
N VAL A 89 -14.43 5.84 10.26
CA VAL A 89 -13.36 4.94 9.80
C VAL A 89 -12.58 5.55 8.63
N TYR A 90 -13.29 6.10 7.66
CA TYR A 90 -12.69 6.77 6.51
C TYR A 90 -11.87 7.99 6.92
N THR A 91 -12.45 8.87 7.74
CA THR A 91 -11.80 10.10 8.19
C THR A 91 -10.56 9.80 9.02
N ARG A 92 -10.62 8.86 9.97
CA ARG A 92 -9.47 8.46 10.77
C ARG A 92 -8.32 7.90 9.92
N ASN A 93 -8.64 7.10 8.89
CA ASN A 93 -7.63 6.58 7.97
C ASN A 93 -6.92 7.71 7.22
N LEU A 94 -7.67 8.67 6.70
CA LEU A 94 -7.11 9.80 5.95
C LEU A 94 -6.28 10.73 6.85
N VAL A 95 -6.75 11.02 8.06
CA VAL A 95 -6.01 11.80 9.06
C VAL A 95 -4.70 11.10 9.40
N PHE A 96 -4.75 9.80 9.69
CA PHE A 96 -3.55 9.02 9.99
C PHE A 96 -2.52 9.09 8.85
N ILE A 97 -2.94 8.89 7.59
CA ILE A 97 -2.03 8.92 6.44
C ILE A 97 -1.39 10.31 6.30
N LYS A 98 -2.16 11.39 6.46
CA LYS A 98 -1.66 12.77 6.43
C LYS A 98 -0.61 13.00 7.51
N GLU A 99 -0.93 12.70 8.76
CA GLU A 99 -0.03 12.87 9.90
C GLU A 99 1.23 12.02 9.75
N TYR A 100 1.09 10.78 9.30
CA TYR A 100 2.23 9.90 9.06
C TYR A 100 3.20 10.51 8.04
N LEU A 101 2.68 10.99 6.91
CA LEU A 101 3.51 11.59 5.85
C LEU A 101 4.17 12.90 6.31
N VAL A 102 3.46 13.77 7.04
CA VAL A 102 4.05 15.00 7.61
C VAL A 102 5.29 14.69 8.44
N ASN A 103 5.26 13.61 9.22
CA ASN A 103 6.35 13.24 10.11
C ASN A 103 7.45 12.39 9.45
N ASN A 104 7.17 11.72 8.32
CA ASN A 104 8.04 10.67 7.77
C ASN A 104 8.35 10.82 6.27
N CYS A 105 7.88 11.86 5.59
CA CYS A 105 8.05 12.05 4.14
C CYS A 105 9.50 11.97 3.68
N GLN A 106 10.45 12.44 4.50
CA GLN A 106 11.89 12.42 4.20
C GLN A 106 12.46 11.00 4.02
N SER A 107 11.79 9.99 4.59
CA SER A 107 12.18 8.58 4.45
C SER A 107 11.52 7.88 3.28
N VAL A 108 10.52 8.50 2.64
CA VAL A 108 9.75 7.91 1.53
C VAL A 108 10.51 8.15 0.23
N GLY A 109 11.05 7.09 -0.35
CA GLY A 109 11.79 7.16 -1.62
C GLY A 109 10.88 7.09 -2.85
N ALA A 110 9.76 6.39 -2.75
CA ALA A 110 8.74 6.32 -3.79
C ALA A 110 7.41 5.83 -3.24
N VAL A 111 6.33 6.12 -3.97
CA VAL A 111 5.00 5.56 -3.72
C VAL A 111 4.72 4.46 -4.74
N CYS A 112 4.32 3.27 -4.29
CA CYS A 112 3.90 2.18 -5.17
C CYS A 112 2.40 1.90 -5.03
N LEU A 113 1.65 2.07 -6.12
CA LEU A 113 0.21 1.86 -6.15
C LEU A 113 -0.12 0.40 -6.46
N GLY A 114 -1.07 -0.19 -5.73
CA GLY A 114 -1.35 -1.64 -5.83
C GLY A 114 -2.72 -2.08 -5.31
N TRP A 115 -3.79 -1.31 -5.57
CA TRP A 115 -5.14 -1.64 -5.07
C TRP A 115 -5.89 -2.70 -5.92
N GLY A 116 -5.58 -2.86 -7.21
CA GLY A 116 -6.22 -3.85 -8.09
C GLY A 116 -7.70 -3.61 -8.39
N ASN A 117 -8.32 -4.56 -9.11
CA ASN A 117 -9.68 -4.39 -9.68
C ASN A 117 -10.80 -4.31 -8.65
N HIS A 118 -10.60 -4.79 -7.42
CA HIS A 118 -11.64 -4.78 -6.39
C HIS A 118 -11.97 -3.35 -5.91
N ILE A 119 -11.21 -2.33 -6.32
CA ILE A 119 -11.61 -0.92 -6.17
C ILE A 119 -12.98 -0.63 -6.81
N ASP A 120 -13.38 -1.39 -7.84
CA ASP A 120 -14.66 -1.23 -8.52
C ASP A 120 -15.86 -1.83 -7.76
N HIS A 121 -15.64 -2.57 -6.67
CA HIS A 121 -16.73 -3.18 -5.92
C HIS A 121 -17.65 -2.15 -5.26
N TYR A 122 -17.07 -1.07 -4.72
CA TYR A 122 -17.80 -0.08 -3.94
C TYR A 122 -17.31 1.34 -4.28
N PRO A 123 -18.21 2.30 -4.59
CA PRO A 123 -17.82 3.65 -5.02
C PRO A 123 -16.88 4.38 -4.05
N TYR A 124 -17.07 4.20 -2.74
CA TYR A 124 -16.27 4.87 -1.72
C TYR A 124 -14.77 4.50 -1.79
N LEU A 125 -14.40 3.39 -2.43
CA LEU A 125 -12.99 2.99 -2.59
C LEU A 125 -12.30 3.90 -3.62
N LYS A 126 -13.00 4.34 -4.67
CA LYS A 126 -12.49 5.34 -5.62
C LYS A 126 -12.38 6.71 -4.96
N GLU A 127 -13.39 7.10 -4.16
CA GLU A 127 -13.30 8.34 -3.38
C GLU A 127 -12.11 8.32 -2.40
N ALA A 128 -11.86 7.18 -1.75
CA ALA A 128 -10.70 7.00 -0.87
C ALA A 128 -9.37 7.07 -1.63
N ARG A 129 -9.30 6.47 -2.82
CA ARG A 129 -8.15 6.62 -3.72
C ARG A 129 -7.92 8.09 -4.00
N ASP A 130 -8.93 8.82 -4.48
CA ASP A 130 -8.77 10.22 -4.89
C ASP A 130 -8.31 11.10 -3.72
N ALA A 131 -8.88 10.89 -2.53
CA ALA A 131 -8.46 11.62 -1.33
C ALA A 131 -7.02 11.29 -0.89
N ILE A 132 -6.60 10.02 -0.95
CA ILE A 132 -5.23 9.62 -0.61
C ILE A 132 -4.24 10.14 -1.67
N LEU A 133 -4.59 10.06 -2.95
CA LEU A 133 -3.75 10.58 -4.03
C LEU A 133 -3.58 12.11 -3.90
N ALA A 134 -4.65 12.85 -3.58
CA ALA A 134 -4.55 14.29 -3.30
C ALA A 134 -3.63 14.62 -2.11
N VAL A 135 -3.55 13.74 -1.11
CA VAL A 135 -2.56 13.89 -0.02
C VAL A 135 -1.15 13.68 -0.54
N LEU A 136 -0.94 12.66 -1.36
CA LEU A 136 0.37 12.29 -1.89
C LEU A 136 0.92 13.33 -2.89
N THR A 137 0.06 14.04 -3.64
CA THR A 137 0.46 15.10 -4.57
C THR A 137 1.09 16.32 -3.91
N HIS A 138 0.97 16.47 -2.58
CA HIS A 138 1.69 17.51 -1.84
C HIS A 138 3.20 17.23 -1.71
N TYR A 139 3.65 16.06 -2.15
CA TYR A 139 5.03 15.63 -2.08
C TYR A 139 5.53 15.24 -3.47
N ASP A 140 6.81 15.47 -3.73
CA ASP A 140 7.47 15.13 -5.00
C ASP A 140 7.98 13.68 -4.99
N PHE A 141 7.11 12.74 -4.63
CA PHE A 141 7.46 11.32 -4.65
C PHE A 141 7.38 10.78 -6.08
N PRO A 142 8.29 9.89 -6.52
CA PRO A 142 8.07 9.08 -7.70
C PRO A 142 6.85 8.17 -7.53
N TRP A 143 5.96 8.15 -8.51
CA TRP A 143 4.78 7.29 -8.54
C TRP A 143 5.10 6.04 -9.33
N LEU A 144 4.99 4.89 -8.68
CA LEU A 144 5.34 3.59 -9.23
C LEU A 144 4.15 2.63 -9.17
N CYS A 145 4.18 1.61 -10.01
CA CYS A 145 3.33 0.43 -9.90
C CYS A 145 4.03 -0.79 -10.49
N LEU A 146 3.40 -1.97 -10.37
CA LEU A 146 3.85 -3.20 -11.03
C LEU A 146 3.36 -3.33 -12.47
N GLY A 147 2.65 -2.32 -12.97
CA GLY A 147 1.82 -2.36 -14.16
C GLY A 147 0.34 -2.20 -13.84
N VAL A 148 -0.48 -2.19 -14.89
CA VAL A 148 -1.93 -1.96 -14.80
C VAL A 148 -2.70 -3.18 -15.29
N THR A 149 -3.89 -3.38 -14.73
CA THR A 149 -4.84 -4.39 -15.22
C THR A 149 -5.51 -3.91 -16.51
N LYS A 150 -6.26 -4.81 -17.17
CA LYS A 150 -7.09 -4.43 -18.34
C LYS A 150 -8.10 -3.31 -18.03
N ALA A 151 -8.50 -3.16 -16.78
CA ALA A 151 -9.40 -2.10 -16.33
C ALA A 151 -8.67 -0.80 -15.94
N GLY A 152 -7.34 -0.73 -16.16
CA GLY A 152 -6.53 0.46 -15.87
C GLY A 152 -6.08 0.59 -14.41
N HIS A 153 -6.35 -0.38 -13.53
CA HIS A 153 -5.98 -0.30 -12.12
C HIS A 153 -4.57 -0.83 -11.86
N PRO A 154 -3.77 -0.22 -10.97
CA PRO A 154 -2.48 -0.76 -10.54
C PRO A 154 -2.61 -2.21 -10.03
N ILE A 155 -1.73 -3.08 -10.52
CA ILE A 155 -1.75 -4.50 -10.18
C ILE A 155 -1.46 -4.70 -8.68
N HIS A 156 -2.37 -5.39 -8.00
CA HIS A 156 -2.19 -5.75 -6.59
C HIS A 156 -1.04 -6.78 -6.43
N PRO A 157 -0.10 -6.59 -5.48
CA PRO A 157 1.06 -7.46 -5.25
C PRO A 157 0.70 -8.78 -4.54
N SER A 158 -0.33 -9.50 -5.01
CA SER A 158 -0.68 -10.82 -4.49
C SER A 158 0.27 -11.90 -5.06
N PRO A 159 0.49 -13.02 -4.35
CA PRO A 159 1.25 -14.14 -4.89
C PRO A 159 0.75 -14.62 -6.25
N LEU A 160 -0.58 -14.69 -6.41
CA LEU A 160 -1.18 -15.09 -7.67
C LEU A 160 -0.79 -14.12 -8.79
N SER A 161 -0.97 -12.82 -8.59
CA SER A 161 -0.61 -11.80 -9.60
C SER A 161 0.88 -11.85 -9.92
N ILE A 162 1.74 -11.89 -8.90
CA ILE A 162 3.18 -11.83 -9.10
C ILE A 162 3.74 -13.06 -9.81
N ASN A 163 3.29 -14.26 -9.41
CA ASN A 163 3.77 -15.49 -10.02
C ASN A 163 3.26 -15.64 -11.46
N THR A 164 1.98 -15.31 -11.71
CA THR A 164 1.38 -15.51 -13.03
C THR A 164 1.81 -14.46 -14.06
N ARG A 165 2.07 -13.22 -13.64
CA ARG A 165 2.37 -12.11 -14.57
C ARG A 165 3.85 -11.88 -14.76
N PHE A 166 4.64 -12.09 -13.70
CA PHE A 166 6.06 -11.74 -13.70
C PHE A 166 6.97 -12.95 -13.50
N GLY A 167 6.42 -14.13 -13.17
CA GLY A 167 7.22 -15.31 -12.87
C GLY A 167 7.94 -15.23 -11.52
N GLY A 168 7.41 -14.43 -10.59
CA GLY A 168 7.90 -14.32 -9.22
C GLY A 168 8.43 -12.93 -8.84
N PRO A 169 8.62 -12.66 -7.54
CA PRO A 169 8.97 -11.34 -7.03
C PRO A 169 10.35 -10.83 -7.46
N ASN A 170 11.26 -11.73 -7.87
CA ASN A 170 12.60 -11.34 -8.36
C ASN A 170 12.59 -10.82 -9.80
N LYS A 171 11.50 -11.01 -10.52
CA LYS A 171 11.32 -10.58 -11.91
C LYS A 171 10.28 -9.46 -12.05
N ALA A 172 9.58 -9.13 -10.97
CA ALA A 172 8.59 -8.08 -10.95
C ALA A 172 9.29 -6.73 -10.90
N ALA A 173 9.25 -5.96 -11.99
CA ALA A 173 9.82 -4.63 -12.05
C ALA A 173 8.81 -3.56 -11.56
N LEU A 174 9.31 -2.52 -10.90
CA LEU A 174 8.55 -1.29 -10.68
C LEU A 174 8.68 -0.38 -11.90
N MET A 175 7.56 0.16 -12.36
CA MET A 175 7.50 1.10 -13.47
C MET A 175 6.79 2.39 -13.04
N THR A 176 7.10 3.50 -13.70
CA THR A 176 6.42 4.77 -13.45
C THR A 176 4.92 4.62 -13.70
N TYR A 177 4.12 5.01 -12.73
CA TYR A 177 2.68 5.11 -12.87
C TYR A 177 2.34 6.47 -13.49
N SER A 178 2.18 6.49 -14.80
CA SER A 178 1.43 7.55 -15.48
C SER A 178 -0.06 7.29 -15.22
N GLY A 179 -0.53 7.66 -14.03
CA GLY A 179 -1.98 7.86 -13.84
C GLY A 179 -2.49 8.77 -14.95
N SER A 180 -3.74 8.60 -15.40
CA SER A 180 -4.35 9.40 -16.46
C SER A 180 -4.28 10.90 -16.16
N SER A 181 -3.15 11.51 -16.48
CA SER A 181 -2.91 12.93 -16.59
C SER A 181 -3.28 13.34 -18.01
N GLU A 182 -4.56 13.19 -18.35
CA GLU A 182 -5.16 13.82 -19.52
C GLU A 182 -6.61 14.13 -19.14
N ASN A 183 -6.79 15.35 -18.66
CA ASN A 183 -7.88 16.24 -19.02
C ASN A 183 -7.37 17.63 -18.64
N ASP A 184 -6.50 18.16 -19.50
CA ASP A 184 -6.49 19.59 -19.81
C ASP A 184 -7.86 20.01 -20.36
#